data_AF-A0AAW1C2A6-F1
#
_entry.id   AF-A0AAW1C2A6-F1
#
_cell.length_a   1.000
_cell.length_b   1.000
_cell.length_c   1.000
_cell.angle_alpha   90.00
_cell.angle_beta   90.00
_cell.angle_gamma   90.00
#
_symmetry.space_group_name_H-M   'P 1'
#
loop_
_entity.id
_entity.type
_entity.pdbx_description
1 polymer ?
#
loop_
_entity_poly.entity_id
_entity_poly.type
_entity_poly.pdbx_seq_one_letter_code
_entity_poly.pdbx_strand_id
1 'polypeptide(L)'
;MVLCESDCSLSRAEARRDAAKVALINSLFNELPCRRITKEFIIESVQEAVSSTSGTLNDADDPSTSIGAYHYMLESNMGKTMLEFQELMIVFQLLHWNGSLKALRETKCSRQEVISYYSQYNLDERMRSHMALDWLMKEQEIPGIISQELQVALRELEEARKAGQELRFYKEKKEILGLALSQLYSDSATTSSNDDCMSLVLRGYR
;
A
#
# COMPACT_ATOMS: atom_id res chain seq x y z
N MET A 1 -40.64 8.19 -31.22
CA MET A 1 -39.70 7.66 -30.22
C MET A 1 -38.28 7.69 -30.80
N VAL A 2 -37.73 8.88 -31.08
CA VAL A 2 -36.34 9.05 -31.60
C VAL A 2 -35.82 10.44 -31.21
N LEU A 3 -35.74 10.76 -29.91
CA LEU A 3 -35.11 12.02 -29.45
C LEU A 3 -34.30 11.86 -28.15
N CYS A 4 -34.10 10.65 -27.63
CA CYS A 4 -33.48 10.46 -26.31
C CYS A 4 -32.05 9.88 -26.33
N GLU A 5 -31.50 9.53 -27.50
CA GLU A 5 -30.17 8.90 -27.60
C GLU A 5 -29.04 9.89 -27.91
N SER A 6 -29.33 11.02 -28.56
CA SER A 6 -28.33 12.01 -28.98
C SER A 6 -27.77 12.83 -27.80
N ASP A 7 -28.62 13.31 -26.88
CA ASP A 7 -28.22 14.18 -25.77
C ASP A 7 -27.35 13.46 -24.72
N CYS A 8 -27.55 12.15 -24.53
CA CYS A 8 -26.76 11.34 -23.60
C CYS A 8 -25.33 11.09 -24.11
N SER A 9 -25.10 11.13 -25.43
CA SER A 9 -23.76 10.99 -26.00
C SER A 9 -22.96 12.29 -25.91
N LEU A 10 -23.62 13.46 -26.07
CA LEU A 10 -23.02 14.78 -25.90
C LEU A 10 -22.60 15.02 -24.44
N SER A 11 -23.50 14.73 -23.49
CA SER A 11 -23.23 14.87 -22.05
C SER A 11 -22.09 13.96 -21.56
N ARG A 12 -21.99 12.72 -22.08
CA ARG A 12 -20.85 11.82 -21.78
C ARG A 12 -19.54 12.32 -22.38
N ALA A 13 -19.57 12.90 -23.58
CA ALA A 13 -18.38 13.47 -24.19
C ALA A 13 -17.88 14.71 -23.44
N GLU A 14 -18.80 15.54 -22.93
CA GLU A 14 -18.48 16.69 -22.07
C GLU A 14 -17.89 16.27 -20.74
N ALA A 15 -18.52 15.30 -20.05
CA ALA A 15 -17.98 14.76 -18.79
C ALA A 15 -16.57 14.15 -18.97
N ARG A 16 -16.32 13.46 -20.08
CA ARG A 16 -14.97 12.96 -20.42
C ARG A 16 -13.98 14.09 -20.64
N ARG A 17 -14.39 15.16 -21.32
CA ARG A 17 -13.53 16.33 -21.58
C ARG A 17 -13.19 17.05 -20.28
N ASP A 18 -14.14 17.19 -19.36
CA ASP A 18 -13.90 17.81 -18.07
C ASP A 18 -13.05 16.92 -17.16
N ALA A 19 -13.26 15.60 -17.16
CA ALA A 19 -12.37 14.65 -16.50
C ALA A 19 -10.93 14.73 -17.04
N ALA A 20 -10.76 14.85 -18.36
CA ALA A 20 -9.45 15.01 -18.99
C ALA A 20 -8.76 16.32 -18.59
N LYS A 21 -9.52 17.43 -18.48
CA LYS A 21 -8.99 18.70 -17.97
C LYS A 21 -8.53 18.58 -16.52
N VAL A 22 -9.36 17.96 -15.66
CA VAL A 22 -9.00 17.73 -14.25
C VAL A 22 -7.77 16.85 -14.15
N ALA A 23 -7.67 15.79 -14.95
CA ALA A 23 -6.49 14.93 -14.99
C ALA A 23 -5.23 15.68 -15.43
N LEU A 24 -5.32 16.56 -16.44
CA LEU A 24 -4.21 17.39 -16.88
C LEU A 24 -3.79 18.41 -15.80
N ILE A 25 -4.75 19.08 -15.18
CA ILE A 25 -4.48 20.01 -14.08
C ILE A 25 -3.79 19.27 -12.94
N ASN A 26 -4.29 18.11 -12.53
CA ASN A 26 -3.68 17.29 -11.48
C ASN A 26 -2.26 16.88 -11.86
N SER A 27 -2.03 16.46 -13.11
CA SER A 27 -0.69 16.10 -13.60
C SER A 27 0.29 17.27 -13.51
N LEU A 28 -0.10 18.47 -13.97
CA LEU A 28 0.76 19.66 -13.88
C LEU A 28 0.94 20.14 -12.44
N PHE A 29 -0.11 20.03 -11.63
CA PHE A 29 -0.14 20.54 -10.26
C PHE A 29 0.71 19.70 -9.30
N ASN A 30 0.81 18.39 -9.52
CA ASN A 30 1.63 17.49 -8.71
C ASN A 30 3.14 17.70 -8.92
N GLU A 31 3.54 18.27 -10.07
CA GLU A 31 4.93 18.59 -10.40
C GLU A 31 5.39 19.96 -9.90
N LEU A 32 4.47 20.76 -9.32
CA LEU A 32 4.80 22.10 -8.86
C LEU A 32 5.78 22.07 -7.67
N PRO A 33 6.76 23.00 -7.62
CA PRO A 33 7.70 23.10 -6.50
C PRO A 33 7.03 23.27 -5.13
N CYS A 34 5.83 23.89 -5.09
CA CYS A 34 5.05 24.06 -3.85
C CYS A 34 4.44 22.77 -3.29
N ARG A 35 4.59 21.63 -3.99
CA ARG A 35 4.16 20.30 -3.55
C ARG A 35 5.35 19.41 -3.16
N ARG A 36 6.56 19.96 -3.10
CA ARG A 36 7.75 19.25 -2.64
C ARG A 36 7.94 19.44 -1.14
N ILE A 37 8.57 18.47 -0.49
CA ILE A 37 8.96 18.55 0.91
C ILE A 37 10.05 19.63 1.04
N THR A 38 9.73 20.72 1.72
CA THR A 38 10.68 21.82 2.02
C THR A 38 11.10 21.78 3.48
N LYS A 39 12.18 22.47 3.82
CA LYS A 39 12.65 22.56 5.21
C LYS A 39 11.60 23.15 6.14
N GLU A 40 10.86 24.15 5.68
CA GLU A 40 9.79 24.79 6.43
C GLU A 40 8.67 23.79 6.75
N PHE A 41 8.26 23.01 5.75
CA PHE A 41 7.28 21.94 5.95
C PHE A 41 7.74 20.90 6.97
N ILE A 42 9.02 20.50 6.95
CA ILE A 42 9.57 19.52 7.90
C ILE A 42 9.49 20.07 9.32
N ILE A 43 9.92 21.32 9.53
CA ILE A 43 9.89 21.97 10.84
C ILE A 43 8.45 22.02 11.38
N GLU A 44 7.50 22.50 10.57
CA GLU A 44 6.09 22.58 10.96
C GLU A 44 5.49 21.21 11.27
N SER A 45 5.75 20.21 10.42
CA SER A 45 5.21 18.85 10.58
C SER A 45 5.75 18.15 11.82
N VAL A 46 7.03 18.33 12.14
CA VAL A 46 7.64 17.76 13.35
C VAL A 46 7.10 18.44 14.61
N GLN A 47 6.91 19.77 14.57
CA GLN A 47 6.29 20.50 15.69
C GLN A 47 4.85 20.04 15.95
N GLU A 48 4.07 19.80 14.90
CA GLU A 48 2.72 19.25 14.99
C GLU A 48 2.73 17.82 15.58
N ALA A 49 3.65 16.97 15.13
CA ALA A 49 3.81 15.60 15.64
C ALA A 49 4.19 15.57 17.14
N VAL A 50 5.09 16.45 17.58
CA VAL A 50 5.46 16.62 19.00
C VAL A 50 4.25 17.04 19.82
N SER A 51 3.50 18.04 19.32
CA SER A 51 2.32 18.60 20.00
C SER A 51 1.18 17.58 20.13
N SER A 52 0.96 16.77 19.10
CA SER A 52 -0.10 15.74 19.07
C SER A 52 0.23 14.51 19.90
N THR A 53 1.50 14.13 20.01
CA THR A 53 1.92 12.90 20.71
C THR A 53 2.29 13.14 22.17
N SER A 54 2.15 14.38 22.69
CA SER A 54 2.69 14.79 24.01
C SER A 54 4.18 14.48 24.17
N GLY A 55 4.95 14.53 23.07
CA GLY A 55 6.39 14.31 23.06
C GLY A 55 7.17 15.55 23.44
N THR A 56 8.51 15.44 23.47
CA THR A 56 9.42 16.58 23.62
C THR A 56 10.18 16.85 22.32
N LEU A 57 10.60 18.09 22.08
CA LEU A 57 11.42 18.43 20.91
C LEU A 57 12.73 17.64 20.85
N ASN A 58 13.28 17.24 22.01
CA ASN A 58 14.47 16.40 22.10
C ASN A 58 14.27 15.01 21.47
N ASP A 59 13.03 14.51 21.41
CA ASP A 59 12.73 13.23 20.78
C ASP A 59 12.95 13.29 19.26
N ALA A 60 12.85 14.48 18.63
CA ALA A 60 13.09 14.65 17.20
C ALA A 60 14.57 14.50 16.79
N ASP A 61 15.49 14.67 17.74
CA ASP A 61 16.94 14.54 17.52
C ASP A 61 17.43 13.09 17.76
N ASP A 62 16.60 12.23 18.34
CA ASP A 62 16.90 10.81 18.52
C ASP A 62 16.12 9.94 17.51
N PRO A 63 16.80 9.40 16.47
CA PRO A 63 16.17 8.54 15.47
C PRO A 63 15.59 7.23 16.02
N SER A 64 15.92 6.86 17.26
CA SER A 64 15.37 5.69 17.95
C SER A 64 13.93 5.91 18.42
N THR A 65 13.49 7.18 18.53
CA THR A 65 12.11 7.55 18.86
C THR A 65 11.22 7.55 17.61
N SER A 66 9.89 7.53 17.79
CA SER A 66 8.95 7.64 16.67
C SER A 66 9.02 9.01 15.99
N ILE A 67 9.24 10.08 16.77
CA ILE A 67 9.32 11.46 16.27
C ILE A 67 10.62 11.66 15.50
N GLY A 68 11.77 11.20 16.02
CA GLY A 68 13.05 11.28 15.32
C GLY A 68 13.10 10.41 14.06
N ALA A 69 12.44 9.24 14.06
CA ALA A 69 12.29 8.44 12.84
C ALA A 69 11.43 9.16 11.79
N TYR A 70 10.34 9.82 12.19
CA TYR A 70 9.50 10.64 11.29
C TYR A 70 10.27 11.85 10.74
N HIS A 71 11.01 12.56 11.59
CA HIS A 71 11.89 13.65 11.19
C HIS A 71 12.96 13.19 10.19
N TYR A 72 13.66 12.09 10.47
CA TYR A 72 14.65 11.51 9.56
C TYR A 72 14.03 11.11 8.21
N MET A 73 12.82 10.56 8.23
CA MET A 73 12.09 10.15 7.03
C MET A 73 11.71 11.34 6.16
N LEU A 74 11.28 12.45 6.77
CA LEU A 74 11.01 13.70 6.07
C LEU A 74 12.29 14.32 5.47
N GLU A 75 13.36 14.42 6.26
CA GLU A 75 14.65 14.95 5.82
C GLU A 75 15.24 14.14 4.65
N SER A 76 15.15 12.81 4.72
CA SER A 76 15.65 11.89 3.67
C SER A 76 14.86 11.98 2.36
N ASN A 77 13.67 12.61 2.38
CA ASN A 77 12.82 12.79 1.22
C ASN A 77 12.63 14.28 0.87
N MET A 78 13.49 15.17 1.39
CA MET A 78 13.50 16.58 1.03
C MET A 78 13.61 16.77 -0.48
N GLY A 79 12.78 17.65 -1.03
CA GLY A 79 12.69 17.88 -2.47
C GLY A 79 11.87 16.85 -3.25
N LYS A 80 11.50 15.69 -2.69
CA LYS A 80 10.49 14.81 -3.30
C LYS A 80 9.10 15.43 -3.19
N THR A 81 8.21 15.05 -4.09
CA THR A 81 6.80 15.44 -4.05
C THR A 81 6.08 14.81 -2.86
N MET A 82 5.02 15.46 -2.39
CA MET A 82 4.15 14.91 -1.34
C MET A 82 3.55 13.56 -1.75
N LEU A 83 3.31 13.33 -3.05
CA LEU A 83 2.80 12.05 -3.53
C LEU A 83 3.82 10.93 -3.37
N GLU A 84 5.07 11.13 -3.78
CA GLU A 84 6.16 10.17 -3.58
C GLU A 84 6.35 9.85 -2.10
N PHE A 85 6.28 10.87 -1.24
CA PHE A 85 6.35 10.67 0.20
C PHE A 85 5.16 9.89 0.75
N GLN A 86 3.95 10.18 0.29
CA GLN A 86 2.75 9.44 0.69
C GLN A 86 2.79 7.99 0.21
N GLU A 87 3.34 7.70 -0.97
CA GLU A 87 3.58 6.33 -1.42
C GLU A 87 4.54 5.60 -0.47
N LEU A 88 5.64 6.25 -0.07
CA LEU A 88 6.55 5.70 0.94
C LEU A 88 5.84 5.45 2.28
N MET A 89 4.94 6.34 2.72
CA MET A 89 4.16 6.13 3.94
C MET A 89 3.29 4.87 3.83
N ILE A 90 2.67 4.64 2.68
CA ILE A 90 1.86 3.45 2.43
C ILE A 90 2.73 2.19 2.51
N VAL A 91 3.94 2.21 1.96
CA VAL A 91 4.89 1.09 2.10
C VAL A 91 5.14 0.77 3.57
N PHE A 92 5.45 1.77 4.39
CA PHE A 92 5.69 1.57 5.83
C PHE A 92 4.45 1.07 6.57
N GLN A 93 3.26 1.56 6.22
CA GLN A 93 2.00 1.07 6.79
C GLN A 93 1.75 -0.40 6.41
N LEU A 94 2.04 -0.79 5.16
CA LEU A 94 1.91 -2.18 4.70
C LEU A 94 2.91 -3.12 5.37
N LEU A 95 4.17 -2.70 5.50
CA LEU A 95 5.21 -3.46 6.21
C LEU A 95 4.89 -3.58 7.71
N HIS A 96 4.23 -2.59 8.30
CA HIS A 96 3.73 -2.68 9.67
C HIS A 96 2.60 -3.71 9.75
N TRP A 97 1.62 -3.60 8.86
CA TRP A 97 0.43 -4.44 8.82
C TRP A 97 0.74 -5.91 8.55
N ASN A 98 1.61 -6.23 7.60
CA ASN A 98 2.02 -7.61 7.33
C ASN A 98 3.06 -8.13 8.37
N GLY A 99 3.53 -7.28 9.29
CA GLY A 99 4.46 -7.67 10.34
C GLY A 99 5.94 -7.68 9.94
N SER A 100 6.29 -7.36 8.69
CA SER A 100 7.69 -7.34 8.24
C SER A 100 8.53 -6.30 8.99
N LEU A 101 7.96 -5.15 9.40
CA LEU A 101 8.68 -4.20 10.26
C LEU A 101 9.04 -4.79 11.63
N LYS A 102 8.16 -5.65 12.19
CA LYS A 102 8.45 -6.33 13.46
C LYS A 102 9.61 -7.32 13.27
N ALA A 103 9.58 -8.10 12.19
CA ALA A 103 10.66 -9.04 11.87
C ALA A 103 12.01 -8.32 11.65
N LEU A 104 12.02 -7.21 10.90
CA LEU A 104 13.23 -6.41 10.67
C LEU A 104 13.82 -5.82 11.97
N ARG A 105 12.94 -5.44 12.91
CA ARG A 105 13.38 -4.98 14.24
C ARG A 105 14.02 -6.11 15.04
N GLU A 106 13.50 -7.33 14.94
CA GLU A 106 14.04 -8.52 15.62
C GLU A 106 15.38 -8.96 15.03
N THR A 107 15.62 -8.71 13.73
CA THR A 107 16.91 -8.94 13.06
C THR A 107 17.93 -7.81 13.27
N LYS A 108 17.69 -6.90 14.23
CA LYS A 108 18.56 -5.77 14.59
C LYS A 108 18.80 -4.76 13.47
N CYS A 109 17.89 -4.63 12.50
CA CYS A 109 17.93 -3.52 11.55
C CYS A 109 17.53 -2.22 12.26
N SER A 110 18.33 -1.16 12.11
CA SER A 110 17.98 0.16 12.63
C SER A 110 16.82 0.79 11.84
N ARG A 111 16.09 1.73 12.46
CA ARG A 111 14.99 2.43 11.78
C ARG A 111 15.50 3.18 10.55
N GLN A 112 16.67 3.80 10.64
CA GLN A 112 17.28 4.55 9.55
C GLN A 112 17.69 3.66 8.37
N GLU A 113 18.23 2.48 8.62
CA GLU A 113 18.56 1.53 7.55
C GLU A 113 17.31 1.08 6.81
N VAL A 114 16.23 0.77 7.53
CA VAL A 114 14.94 0.37 6.94
C VAL A 114 14.36 1.55 6.12
N ILE A 115 14.37 2.77 6.67
CA ILE A 115 13.91 3.99 5.95
C ILE A 115 14.73 4.22 4.70
N SER A 116 16.06 4.16 4.79
CA SER A 116 16.97 4.37 3.66
C SER A 116 16.74 3.33 2.56
N TYR A 117 16.56 2.06 2.93
CA TYR A 117 16.30 0.98 1.98
C TYR A 117 14.98 1.21 1.23
N TYR A 118 13.85 1.34 1.94
CA TYR A 118 12.54 1.46 1.29
C TYR A 118 12.31 2.82 0.61
N SER A 119 13.05 3.88 0.97
CA SER A 119 12.97 5.18 0.29
C SER A 119 13.42 5.15 -1.18
N GLN A 120 14.06 4.06 -1.61
CA GLN A 120 14.53 3.84 -2.99
C GLN A 120 13.58 2.99 -3.83
N TYR A 121 12.54 2.41 -3.22
CA TYR A 121 11.60 1.53 -3.90
C TYR A 121 10.21 2.15 -3.95
N ASN A 122 9.53 1.93 -5.08
CA ASN A 122 8.14 2.31 -5.26
C ASN A 122 7.22 1.14 -4.93
N LEU A 123 5.94 1.43 -4.71
CA LEU A 123 4.90 0.42 -4.54
C LEU A 123 4.51 -0.21 -5.88
N ASP A 124 5.39 -1.10 -6.35
CA ASP A 124 5.28 -1.78 -7.63
C ASP A 124 4.80 -3.24 -7.49
N GLU A 125 4.62 -3.89 -8.64
CA GLU A 125 4.17 -5.28 -8.72
C GLU A 125 5.11 -6.25 -7.98
N ARG A 126 6.42 -5.97 -7.99
CA ARG A 126 7.42 -6.82 -7.35
C ARG A 126 7.26 -6.76 -5.83
N MET A 127 7.05 -5.57 -5.27
CA MET A 127 6.85 -5.41 -3.84
C MET A 127 5.51 -6.00 -3.40
N ARG A 128 4.43 -5.81 -4.16
CA ARG A 128 3.13 -6.47 -3.90
C ARG A 128 3.27 -7.99 -3.90
N SER A 129 3.99 -8.54 -4.88
CA SER A 129 4.27 -9.98 -4.96
C SER A 129 5.06 -10.48 -3.75
N HIS A 130 6.06 -9.74 -3.28
CA HIS A 130 6.81 -10.08 -2.06
C HIS A 130 5.90 -10.10 -0.83
N MET A 131 5.07 -9.07 -0.65
CA MET A 131 4.14 -9.01 0.47
C MET A 131 3.07 -10.12 0.38
N ALA A 132 2.64 -10.49 -0.83
CA ALA A 132 1.73 -11.61 -1.03
C ALA A 132 2.37 -12.94 -0.60
N LEU A 133 3.66 -13.16 -0.89
CA LEU A 133 4.40 -14.33 -0.40
C LEU A 133 4.47 -14.38 1.13
N ASP A 134 4.70 -13.24 1.80
CA ASP A 134 4.67 -13.16 3.27
C ASP A 134 3.30 -13.63 3.82
N TRP A 135 2.21 -13.26 3.15
CA TRP A 135 0.86 -13.72 3.51
C TRP A 135 0.65 -15.21 3.23
N LEU A 136 1.16 -15.73 2.11
CA LEU A 136 1.11 -17.16 1.80
C LEU A 136 1.82 -18.01 2.84
N MET A 137 2.97 -17.55 3.34
CA MET A 137 3.67 -18.23 4.44
C MET A 137 2.81 -18.28 5.70
N LYS A 138 2.10 -17.20 6.04
CA LYS A 138 1.18 -17.19 7.18
C LYS A 138 -0.03 -18.11 6.99
N GLU A 139 -0.55 -18.23 5.77
CA GLU A 139 -1.65 -19.15 5.46
C GLU A 139 -1.27 -20.61 5.73
N GLN A 140 0.00 -20.99 5.50
CA GLN A 140 0.50 -22.33 5.82
C GLN A 140 0.47 -22.61 7.34
N GLU A 141 0.69 -21.59 8.16
CA GLU A 141 0.63 -21.70 9.63
C GLU A 141 -0.79 -21.58 10.18
N ILE A 142 -1.60 -20.70 9.58
CA ILE A 142 -2.96 -20.37 10.01
C ILE A 142 -3.88 -20.41 8.78
N PRO A 143 -4.47 -21.57 8.46
CA PRO A 143 -5.36 -21.72 7.33
C PRO A 143 -6.58 -20.79 7.42
N GLY A 144 -6.91 -20.12 6.32
CA GLY A 144 -8.00 -19.18 6.17
C GLY A 144 -7.68 -17.72 6.53
N ILE A 145 -6.46 -17.42 7.00
CA ILE A 145 -6.10 -16.07 7.45
C ILE A 145 -6.16 -15.04 6.33
N ILE A 146 -5.76 -15.38 5.11
CA ILE A 146 -5.80 -14.45 3.97
C ILE A 146 -7.25 -14.09 3.62
N SER A 147 -8.13 -15.10 3.59
CA SER A 147 -9.55 -14.87 3.30
C SER A 147 -10.20 -14.00 4.38
N GLN A 148 -9.89 -14.27 5.66
CA GLN A 148 -10.38 -13.48 6.79
C GLN A 148 -9.89 -12.02 6.70
N GLU A 149 -8.59 -11.82 6.51
CA GLU A 149 -7.97 -10.50 6.44
C GLU A 149 -8.48 -9.70 5.23
N LEU A 150 -8.77 -10.36 4.11
CA LEU A 150 -9.36 -9.70 2.94
C LEU A 150 -10.76 -9.15 3.25
N GLN A 151 -11.58 -9.88 4.02
CA GLN A 151 -12.89 -9.37 4.45
C GLN A 151 -12.76 -8.15 5.37
N VAL A 152 -11.74 -8.13 6.22
CA VAL A 152 -11.44 -6.95 7.06
C VAL A 152 -11.01 -5.78 6.18
N ALA A 153 -10.06 -5.99 5.26
CA ALA A 153 -9.56 -4.95 4.36
C ALA A 153 -10.68 -4.34 3.48
N LEU A 154 -11.60 -5.16 2.98
CA LEU A 154 -12.75 -4.68 2.20
C LEU A 154 -13.72 -3.84 3.02
N ARG A 155 -13.94 -4.19 4.29
CA ARG A 155 -14.78 -3.43 5.21
C ARG A 155 -14.16 -2.08 5.55
N GLU A 156 -12.88 -2.09 5.92
CA GLU A 156 -12.12 -0.87 6.21
C GLU A 156 -12.08 0.07 5.01
N LEU A 157 -11.89 -0.47 3.80
CA LEU A 157 -11.93 0.32 2.56
C LEU A 157 -13.27 1.04 2.38
N GLU A 158 -14.39 0.35 2.66
CA GLU A 158 -15.73 0.92 2.53
C GLU A 158 -16.02 1.96 3.61
N GLU A 159 -15.55 1.74 4.83
CA GLU A 159 -15.65 2.70 5.94
C GLU A 159 -14.84 3.97 5.66
N ALA A 160 -13.58 3.82 5.23
CA ALA A 160 -12.72 4.92 4.82
C ALA A 160 -13.34 5.72 3.66
N ARG A 161 -13.95 5.02 2.69
CA ARG A 161 -14.66 5.65 1.57
C ARG A 161 -15.84 6.50 2.04
N LYS A 162 -16.64 6.01 2.99
CA LYS A 162 -17.77 6.77 3.58
C LYS A 162 -17.30 7.96 4.39
N ALA A 163 -16.16 7.83 5.08
CA ALA A 163 -15.57 8.89 5.88
C ALA A 163 -14.81 9.94 5.05
N GLY A 164 -14.66 9.75 3.74
CA GLY A 164 -13.87 10.65 2.88
C GLY A 164 -12.37 10.61 3.18
N GLN A 165 -11.89 9.49 3.74
CA GLN A 165 -10.48 9.30 4.08
C GLN A 165 -9.65 8.91 2.84
N GLU A 166 -8.33 8.98 3.01
CA GLU A 166 -7.36 8.47 2.04
C GLU A 166 -7.60 6.97 1.79
N LEU A 167 -7.63 6.54 0.51
CA LEU A 167 -8.01 5.17 0.14
C LEU A 167 -6.87 4.30 -0.41
N ARG A 168 -5.70 4.86 -0.73
CA ARG A 168 -4.60 4.10 -1.35
C ARG A 168 -4.15 2.96 -0.45
N PHE A 169 -3.94 3.20 0.86
CA PHE A 169 -3.53 2.14 1.77
C PHE A 169 -4.49 0.93 1.76
N TYR A 170 -5.80 1.18 1.84
CA TYR A 170 -6.81 0.12 1.85
C TYR A 170 -6.93 -0.61 0.49
N LYS A 171 -6.74 0.12 -0.62
CA LYS A 171 -6.70 -0.49 -1.95
C LYS A 171 -5.50 -1.43 -2.09
N GLU A 172 -4.34 -1.01 -1.61
CA GLU A 172 -3.12 -1.82 -1.65
C GLU A 172 -3.23 -3.08 -0.78
N LYS A 173 -3.83 -2.99 0.43
CA LYS A 173 -4.17 -4.17 1.24
C LYS A 173 -5.01 -5.18 0.44
N LYS A 174 -6.07 -4.70 -0.21
CA LYS A 174 -6.97 -5.53 -1.03
C LYS A 174 -6.21 -6.18 -2.20
N GLU A 175 -5.37 -5.43 -2.90
CA GLU A 175 -4.60 -5.92 -4.04
C GLU A 175 -3.60 -7.01 -3.63
N ILE A 176 -2.84 -6.79 -2.56
CA ILE A 176 -1.85 -7.76 -2.05
C ILE A 176 -2.53 -9.07 -1.61
N LEU A 177 -3.65 -8.99 -0.88
CA LEU A 177 -4.39 -10.19 -0.45
C LEU A 177 -5.06 -10.89 -1.63
N GLY A 178 -5.60 -10.13 -2.58
CA GLY A 178 -6.17 -10.68 -3.82
C GLY A 178 -5.13 -11.43 -4.66
N LEU A 179 -3.91 -10.89 -4.74
CA LEU A 179 -2.78 -11.54 -5.38
C LEU A 179 -2.42 -12.85 -4.68
N ALA A 180 -2.31 -12.83 -3.34
CA ALA A 180 -2.02 -14.03 -2.55
C ALA A 180 -3.09 -15.13 -2.73
N LEU A 181 -4.38 -14.78 -2.67
CA LEU A 181 -5.47 -15.74 -2.94
C LEU A 181 -5.40 -16.34 -4.35
N SER A 182 -5.13 -15.50 -5.35
CA SER A 182 -5.03 -15.97 -6.74
C SER A 182 -3.91 -16.99 -6.92
N GLN A 183 -2.80 -16.80 -6.21
CA GLN A 183 -1.68 -17.76 -6.17
C GLN A 183 -2.08 -19.07 -5.45
N LEU A 184 -2.77 -18.99 -4.30
CA LEU A 184 -3.28 -20.18 -3.60
C LEU A 184 -4.19 -21.05 -4.46
N TYR A 185 -5.15 -20.42 -5.16
CA TYR A 185 -6.07 -21.17 -6.01
C TYR A 185 -5.35 -21.83 -7.19
N SER A 186 -4.33 -21.16 -7.74
CA SER A 186 -3.50 -21.72 -8.82
C SER A 186 -2.66 -22.92 -8.35
N ASP A 187 -2.09 -22.85 -7.15
CA ASP A 187 -1.33 -23.95 -6.54
C ASP A 187 -2.23 -25.13 -6.15
N SER A 188 -3.46 -24.87 -5.69
CA SER A 188 -4.43 -25.93 -5.38
C SER A 188 -4.88 -26.70 -6.63
N ALA A 189 -5.08 -26.01 -7.76
CA ALA A 189 -5.51 -26.62 -9.02
C ALA A 189 -4.40 -27.48 -9.67
N THR A 190 -3.14 -27.10 -9.48
CA THR A 190 -1.98 -27.90 -9.92
C THR A 190 -1.76 -29.11 -9.03
N THR A 191 -1.98 -28.99 -7.71
CA THR A 191 -1.91 -30.11 -6.77
C THR A 191 -3.03 -31.13 -7.00
N SER A 192 -4.27 -30.69 -7.22
CA SER A 192 -5.39 -31.59 -7.52
C SER A 192 -5.23 -32.34 -8.85
N SER A 193 -4.62 -31.71 -9.85
CA SER A 193 -4.33 -32.35 -11.14
C SER A 193 -3.24 -33.43 -11.03
N ASN A 194 -2.29 -33.28 -10.10
CA ASN A 194 -1.25 -34.28 -9.85
C ASN A 194 -1.75 -35.48 -9.05
N ASP A 195 -2.69 -35.27 -8.11
CA ASP A 195 -3.32 -36.35 -7.34
C ASP A 195 -4.20 -37.24 -8.22
N ASP A 196 -4.91 -36.67 -9.21
CA ASP A 196 -5.68 -37.45 -10.18
C ASP A 196 -4.76 -38.33 -11.05
N CYS A 197 -3.57 -37.83 -11.44
CA CYS A 197 -2.59 -38.58 -12.21
C CYS A 197 -2.00 -39.75 -11.41
N MET A 198 -1.65 -39.53 -10.12
CA MET A 198 -1.14 -40.61 -9.25
C MET A 198 -2.20 -41.66 -8.89
N SER A 199 -3.47 -41.26 -8.77
CA SER A 199 -4.57 -42.20 -8.52
C SER A 199 -4.81 -43.17 -9.69
N LEU A 200 -4.58 -42.72 -10.93
CA LEU A 200 -4.72 -43.53 -12.14
C LEU A 200 -3.56 -44.52 -12.31
N VAL A 201 -2.33 -44.14 -11.94
CA VAL A 201 -1.16 -45.03 -12.01
C VAL A 201 -1.29 -46.20 -11.02
N LEU A 202 -1.86 -45.97 -9.83
CA LEU A 202 -2.09 -47.02 -8.83
C LEU A 202 -3.26 -47.96 -9.20
N ARG A 203 -4.19 -47.54 -10.06
CA ARG A 203 -5.30 -48.38 -10.55
C ARG A 203 -4.92 -49.29 -11.73
N GLY A 204 -3.79 -49.05 -12.38
CA GLY A 204 -3.27 -49.85 -13.50
C GLY A 204 -2.46 -51.09 -13.08
N TYR A 205 -2.24 -51.30 -11.78
CA TYR A 205 -1.49 -52.43 -11.22
C TYR A 205 -2.36 -53.32 -10.31
N ARG A 206 -3.57 -53.69 -10.78
CA ARG A 206 -4.35 -54.78 -10.19
C ARG A 206 -4.89 -55.71 -11.27
#